data_AF-A0A8T5P268-F1
#
_entry.id   AF-A0A8T5P268-F1
#
_cell.length_a   1.000
_cell.length_b   1.000
_cell.length_c   1.000
_cell.angle_alpha   90.00
_cell.angle_beta   90.00
_cell.angle_gamma   90.00
#
_symmetry.space_group_name_H-M   'P 1'
#
loop_
_entity.id
_entity.type
_entity.pdbx_description
1 polymer ?
#
loop_
_entity_poly.entity_id
_entity_poly.type
_entity_poly.pdbx_seq_one_letter_code
_entity_poly.pdbx_strand_id
1 'polypeptide(L)'
;RVIMSLSTEFLNYCSEFLDTNFGAISEGMINKVLSKKKLDDSSNISDIEEFINYIEYSIGVISGKSNATAMCKHLREKTMELNLITETTEIKNSFRTEATDININEFLSKIHVGNIIKDIKPIAEKRMQPVLPVRGDAKGDMDIFLMRNVLPAEGEITRFSADIQLKYGGNGEKIKKDIIEKVKANLKNEIDKKHIKAEINKFLFKYPFPAKPDVDDFVNYISLLKLKTNESELREQIETERLFRKFQDPILMEKTSEIDKFINLIKGFSDKNDIIRTLEERELSYLIKDDRDI
;
A
#
# COMPACT_ATOMS: atom_id res chain seq x y z
N ARG A 1 -16.01 -14.85 -21.22
CA ARG A 1 -15.66 -13.51 -20.73
C ARG A 1 -14.96 -12.81 -21.88
N VAL A 2 -15.52 -11.73 -22.41
CA VAL A 2 -14.89 -10.98 -23.51
C VAL A 2 -13.62 -10.35 -22.93
N ILE A 3 -12.47 -10.56 -23.57
CA ILE A 3 -11.22 -9.90 -23.20
C ILE A 3 -11.37 -8.47 -23.69
N MET A 4 -11.38 -7.52 -22.76
CA MET A 4 -11.39 -6.10 -23.12
C MET A 4 -9.98 -5.69 -23.52
N SER A 5 -9.87 -4.78 -24.48
CA SER A 5 -8.57 -4.22 -24.86
C SER A 5 -7.99 -3.39 -23.72
N LEU A 6 -6.66 -3.32 -23.66
CA LEU A 6 -5.93 -2.49 -22.71
C LEU A 6 -6.46 -1.04 -22.68
N SER A 7 -6.70 -0.46 -23.85
CA SER A 7 -7.23 0.90 -24.01
C SER A 7 -8.61 1.07 -23.40
N THR A 8 -9.49 0.09 -23.56
CA THR A 8 -10.85 0.16 -23.01
C THR A 8 -10.82 0.04 -21.49
N GLU A 9 -10.03 -0.89 -20.95
CA GLU A 9 -9.86 -1.02 -19.50
C GLU A 9 -9.24 0.24 -18.88
N PHE A 10 -8.23 0.80 -19.53
CA PHE A 10 -7.60 2.05 -19.10
C PHE A 10 -8.58 3.22 -19.14
N LEU A 11 -9.36 3.39 -20.21
CA LEU A 11 -10.32 4.49 -20.32
C LEU A 11 -11.41 4.40 -19.26
N ASN A 12 -11.91 3.20 -18.95
CA ASN A 12 -12.89 3.00 -17.88
C ASN A 12 -12.31 3.41 -16.53
N TYR A 13 -11.11 2.93 -16.21
CA TYR A 13 -10.42 3.30 -14.98
C TYR A 13 -10.15 4.81 -14.89
N CYS A 14 -9.64 5.41 -15.96
CA CYS A 14 -9.34 6.83 -16.02
C CYS A 14 -10.61 7.65 -15.81
N SER A 15 -11.73 7.23 -16.38
CA SER A 15 -13.03 7.88 -16.21
C SER A 15 -13.51 7.85 -14.76
N GLU A 16 -13.53 6.68 -14.14
CA GLU A 16 -13.91 6.53 -12.72
C GLU A 16 -12.97 7.31 -11.79
N PHE A 17 -11.66 7.26 -12.06
CA PHE A 17 -10.66 7.96 -11.28
C PHE A 17 -10.84 9.48 -11.37
N LEU A 18 -11.06 10.02 -12.57
CA LEU A 18 -11.26 11.46 -12.74
C LEU A 18 -12.62 11.92 -12.22
N ASP A 19 -13.68 11.12 -12.37
CA ASP A 19 -14.99 11.43 -11.81
C ASP A 19 -14.95 11.49 -10.28
N THR A 20 -14.24 10.56 -9.63
CA THR A 20 -14.05 10.58 -8.17
C THR A 20 -13.36 11.88 -7.69
N ASN A 21 -12.47 12.46 -8.50
CA ASN A 21 -11.69 13.63 -8.10
C ASN A 21 -12.25 14.97 -8.59
N PHE A 22 -13.01 14.98 -9.69
CA PHE A 22 -13.48 16.21 -10.36
C PHE A 22 -14.99 16.22 -10.65
N GLY A 23 -15.70 15.15 -10.33
CA GLY A 23 -17.12 14.97 -10.59
C GLY A 23 -17.47 15.18 -12.06
N ALA A 24 -18.57 15.88 -12.31
CA ALA A 24 -19.12 16.13 -13.64
C ALA A 24 -18.15 16.82 -14.63
N ILE A 25 -17.08 17.47 -14.17
CA ILE A 25 -16.09 18.10 -15.06
C ILE A 25 -15.22 17.05 -15.76
N SER A 26 -15.10 15.85 -15.18
CA SER A 26 -14.26 14.75 -15.68
C SER A 26 -14.63 14.32 -17.11
N GLU A 27 -15.92 14.17 -17.40
CA GLU A 27 -16.40 13.77 -18.73
C GLU A 27 -15.98 14.76 -19.81
N GLY A 28 -16.16 16.06 -19.54
CA GLY A 28 -15.72 17.12 -20.46
C GLY A 28 -14.21 17.13 -20.69
N MET A 29 -13.43 16.82 -19.65
CA MET A 29 -11.98 16.69 -19.74
C MET A 29 -11.58 15.50 -20.62
N ILE A 30 -12.18 14.33 -20.39
CA ILE A 30 -11.88 13.11 -21.13
C ILE A 30 -12.25 13.26 -22.60
N ASN A 31 -13.44 13.79 -22.90
CA ASN A 31 -13.87 14.05 -24.27
C ASN A 31 -12.94 15.01 -25.00
N LYS A 32 -12.46 16.06 -24.31
CA LYS A 32 -11.49 17.02 -24.86
C LYS A 32 -10.11 16.40 -25.10
N VAL A 33 -9.70 15.44 -24.29
CA VAL A 33 -8.44 14.72 -24.52
C VAL A 33 -8.61 13.68 -25.63
N LEU A 34 -9.72 12.94 -25.67
CA LEU A 34 -10.04 11.98 -26.72
C LEU A 34 -10.10 12.64 -28.11
N SER A 35 -10.55 13.90 -28.20
CA SER A 35 -10.51 14.64 -29.47
C SER A 35 -9.10 14.97 -29.95
N LYS A 36 -8.08 14.91 -29.07
CA LYS A 36 -6.67 15.15 -29.39
C LYS A 36 -5.89 13.85 -29.59
N LYS A 37 -6.13 12.87 -28.71
CA LYS A 37 -5.53 11.55 -28.75
C LYS A 37 -6.64 10.51 -28.61
N LYS A 38 -7.03 9.90 -29.74
CA LYS A 38 -7.98 8.80 -29.74
C LYS A 38 -7.28 7.55 -29.22
N LEU A 39 -7.91 6.88 -28.27
CA LEU A 39 -7.53 5.53 -27.85
C LEU A 39 -8.55 4.54 -28.42
N ASP A 40 -8.05 3.45 -28.99
CA ASP A 40 -8.82 2.35 -29.54
C ASP A 40 -8.13 1.02 -29.25
N ASP A 41 -8.71 -0.09 -29.72
CA ASP A 41 -8.19 -1.43 -29.46
C ASP A 41 -6.79 -1.69 -30.02
N SER A 42 -6.29 -0.83 -30.92
CA SER A 42 -4.94 -0.92 -31.49
C SER A 42 -3.90 -0.06 -30.76
N SER A 43 -4.34 0.77 -29.80
CA SER A 43 -3.46 1.67 -29.08
C SER A 43 -2.53 0.92 -28.12
N ASN A 44 -1.27 1.32 -28.09
CA ASN A 44 -0.24 0.73 -27.22
C ASN A 44 0.03 1.61 -25.99
N ILE A 45 0.98 1.20 -25.15
CA ILE A 45 1.36 1.94 -23.93
C ILE A 45 1.79 3.38 -24.25
N SER A 46 2.55 3.59 -25.33
CA SER A 46 3.01 4.94 -25.72
C SER A 46 1.84 5.85 -26.09
N ASP A 47 0.79 5.31 -26.71
CA ASP A 47 -0.42 6.07 -27.02
C ASP A 47 -1.16 6.48 -25.74
N ILE A 48 -1.22 5.58 -24.76
CA ILE A 48 -1.82 5.84 -23.45
C ILE A 48 -0.98 6.86 -22.65
N GLU A 49 0.34 6.79 -22.70
CA GLU A 49 1.21 7.79 -22.05
C GLU A 49 1.01 9.18 -22.64
N GLU A 50 0.90 9.29 -23.98
CA GLU A 50 0.59 10.55 -24.65
C GLU A 50 -0.78 11.08 -24.22
N PHE A 51 -1.78 10.19 -24.12
CA PHE A 51 -3.11 10.53 -23.61
C PHE A 51 -3.03 11.08 -22.17
N ILE A 52 -2.26 10.44 -21.28
CA ILE A 52 -2.07 10.89 -19.90
C ILE A 52 -1.41 12.27 -19.86
N ASN A 53 -0.47 12.58 -20.77
CA ASN A 53 0.15 13.91 -20.83
C ASN A 53 -0.87 15.02 -21.15
N TYR A 54 -1.85 14.75 -22.03
CA TYR A 54 -2.93 15.69 -22.30
C TYR A 54 -3.91 15.85 -21.13
N ILE A 55 -4.14 14.76 -20.37
CA ILE A 55 -4.90 14.82 -19.11
C ILE A 55 -4.14 15.67 -18.08
N GLU A 56 -2.83 15.46 -17.92
CA GLU A 56 -1.99 16.19 -16.97
C GLU A 56 -2.06 17.71 -17.20
N TYR A 57 -2.02 18.13 -18.47
CA TYR A 57 -2.22 19.52 -18.83
C TYR A 57 -3.58 20.06 -18.37
N SER A 58 -4.65 19.30 -18.60
CA SER A 58 -6.03 19.70 -18.27
C SER A 58 -6.25 19.77 -16.76
N ILE A 59 -5.75 18.77 -16.02
CA ILE A 59 -5.79 18.75 -14.54
C ILE A 59 -4.93 19.87 -13.96
N GLY A 60 -3.79 20.18 -14.58
CA GLY A 60 -2.87 21.22 -14.12
C GLY A 60 -3.48 22.61 -14.09
N VAL A 61 -4.39 22.89 -15.03
CA VAL A 61 -5.16 24.15 -15.05
C VAL A 61 -6.14 24.26 -13.88
N ILE A 62 -6.73 23.14 -13.46
CA ILE A 62 -7.81 23.12 -12.46
C ILE A 62 -7.26 22.99 -11.03
N SER A 63 -6.32 22.07 -10.82
CA SER A 63 -5.85 21.67 -9.49
C SER A 63 -4.40 22.05 -9.19
N GLY A 64 -3.74 22.72 -10.14
CA GLY A 64 -2.33 23.08 -10.04
C GLY A 64 -1.38 21.95 -10.44
N LYS A 65 -0.16 22.34 -10.81
CA LYS A 65 0.87 21.46 -11.39
C LYS A 65 1.22 20.27 -10.48
N SER A 66 1.43 20.53 -9.19
CA SER A 66 1.85 19.48 -8.24
C SER A 66 0.81 18.36 -8.13
N ASN A 67 -0.47 18.72 -8.04
CA ASN A 67 -1.54 17.75 -7.93
C ASN A 67 -1.73 16.98 -9.24
N ALA A 68 -1.68 17.68 -10.38
CA ALA A 68 -1.74 17.06 -11.70
C ALA A 68 -0.66 16.00 -11.90
N THR A 69 0.59 16.31 -11.57
CA THR A 69 1.70 15.36 -11.68
C THR A 69 1.52 14.15 -10.76
N ALA A 70 1.02 14.34 -9.53
CA ALA A 70 0.75 13.23 -8.62
C ALA A 70 -0.34 12.29 -9.16
N MET A 71 -1.44 12.85 -9.67
CA MET A 71 -2.55 12.09 -10.25
C MET A 71 -2.15 11.36 -11.53
N CYS A 72 -1.43 12.02 -12.43
CA CYS A 72 -0.97 11.42 -13.67
C CYS A 72 0.14 10.40 -13.45
N LYS A 73 0.94 10.52 -12.38
CA LYS A 73 1.83 9.43 -11.94
C LYS A 73 1.02 8.19 -11.60
N HIS A 74 -0.07 8.34 -10.86
CA HIS A 74 -0.94 7.22 -10.50
C HIS A 74 -1.60 6.56 -11.72
N LEU A 75 -2.06 7.36 -12.70
CA LEU A 75 -2.59 6.82 -13.97
C LEU A 75 -1.54 6.00 -14.72
N ARG A 76 -0.29 6.47 -14.80
CA ARG A 76 0.81 5.74 -15.45
C ARG A 76 1.13 4.43 -14.74
N GLU A 77 1.16 4.43 -13.40
CA GLU A 77 1.33 3.21 -12.60
C GLU A 77 0.22 2.20 -12.90
N LYS A 78 -1.04 2.67 -13.04
CA LYS A 78 -2.16 1.79 -13.39
C LYS A 78 -2.06 1.25 -14.82
N THR A 79 -1.62 2.06 -15.79
CA THR A 79 -1.39 1.60 -17.17
C THR A 79 -0.42 0.42 -17.21
N MET A 80 0.67 0.48 -16.44
CA MET A 80 1.65 -0.62 -16.36
C MET A 80 1.06 -1.88 -15.73
N GLU A 81 0.24 -1.74 -14.68
CA GLU A 81 -0.48 -2.87 -14.06
C GLU A 81 -1.41 -3.55 -15.06
N LEU A 82 -2.22 -2.77 -15.80
CA LEU A 82 -3.14 -3.31 -16.80
C LEU A 82 -2.39 -3.99 -17.96
N ASN A 83 -1.27 -3.41 -18.41
CA ASN A 83 -0.47 -4.03 -19.46
C ASN A 83 0.06 -5.41 -19.04
N LEU A 84 0.58 -5.53 -17.82
CA LEU A 84 1.05 -6.83 -17.29
C LEU A 84 -0.07 -7.87 -17.22
N ILE A 85 -1.29 -7.45 -16.84
CA ILE A 85 -2.47 -8.33 -16.81
C ILE A 85 -2.83 -8.82 -18.21
N THR A 86 -2.81 -7.92 -19.21
CA THR A 86 -3.08 -8.25 -20.61
C THR A 86 -2.05 -9.25 -21.15
N GLU A 87 -0.75 -8.96 -21.00
CA GLU A 87 0.32 -9.87 -21.44
C GLU A 87 0.21 -11.26 -20.78
N THR A 88 -0.05 -11.30 -19.48
CA THR A 88 -0.24 -12.57 -18.74
C THR A 88 -1.44 -13.36 -19.26
N THR A 89 -2.51 -12.66 -19.65
CA THR A 89 -3.73 -13.27 -20.19
C THR A 89 -3.52 -13.81 -21.60
N GLU A 90 -2.82 -13.07 -22.46
CA GLU A 90 -2.45 -13.51 -23.80
C GLU A 90 -1.56 -14.76 -23.75
N ILE A 91 -0.55 -14.76 -22.89
CA ILE A 91 0.31 -15.91 -22.62
C ILE A 91 -0.53 -17.11 -22.17
N LYS A 92 -1.43 -16.92 -21.21
CA LYS A 92 -2.32 -17.99 -20.73
C LYS A 92 -3.20 -18.56 -21.85
N ASN A 93 -3.65 -17.72 -22.78
CA ASN A 93 -4.52 -18.13 -23.88
C ASN A 93 -3.75 -18.87 -24.97
N SER A 94 -2.52 -18.45 -25.32
CA SER A 94 -1.68 -19.18 -26.28
C SER A 94 -1.37 -20.61 -25.82
N PHE A 95 -1.20 -20.81 -24.51
CA PHE A 95 -1.05 -22.16 -23.94
C PHE A 95 -2.32 -23.01 -24.01
N ARG A 96 -3.50 -22.41 -23.85
CA ARG A 96 -4.77 -23.14 -23.97
C ARG A 96 -5.02 -23.65 -25.39
N THR A 97 -4.51 -22.95 -26.40
CA THR A 97 -4.67 -23.34 -27.80
C THR A 97 -3.65 -24.38 -28.26
N GLU A 98 -2.51 -24.52 -27.57
CA GLU A 98 -1.38 -25.36 -28.02
C GLU A 98 -1.22 -26.71 -27.28
N ALA A 99 -1.85 -26.96 -26.12
CA ALA A 99 -1.50 -28.13 -25.31
C ALA A 99 -2.68 -28.90 -24.68
N THR A 100 -2.81 -30.19 -25.05
CA THR A 100 -3.42 -31.24 -24.21
C THR A 100 -2.50 -31.69 -23.07
N ASP A 101 -1.22 -31.27 -23.03
CA ASP A 101 -0.27 -31.55 -21.95
C ASP A 101 0.66 -30.33 -21.73
N ILE A 102 0.43 -29.55 -20.67
CA ILE A 102 1.21 -28.33 -20.39
C ILE A 102 2.55 -28.70 -19.73
N ASN A 103 3.66 -28.44 -20.42
CA ASN A 103 5.01 -28.52 -19.86
C ASN A 103 5.37 -27.19 -19.15
N ILE A 104 5.51 -27.21 -17.82
CA ILE A 104 5.84 -26.03 -16.98
C ILE A 104 7.18 -25.38 -17.40
N ASN A 105 8.14 -26.14 -17.93
CA ASN A 105 9.40 -25.58 -18.38
C ASN A 105 9.27 -24.80 -19.71
N GLU A 106 8.31 -25.19 -20.56
CA GLU A 106 7.94 -24.43 -21.76
C GLU A 106 7.12 -23.17 -21.39
N PHE A 107 6.32 -23.26 -20.33
CA PHE A 107 5.65 -22.10 -19.72
C PHE A 107 6.64 -21.04 -19.26
N LEU A 108 7.66 -21.44 -18.50
CA LEU A 108 8.69 -20.53 -17.98
C LEU A 108 9.63 -19.98 -19.07
N SER A 109 9.76 -20.64 -20.22
CA SER A 109 10.63 -20.20 -21.32
C SER A 109 9.93 -19.29 -22.34
N LYS A 110 8.63 -19.49 -22.59
CA LYS A 110 7.81 -18.63 -23.47
C LYS A 110 7.35 -17.34 -22.78
N ILE A 111 7.14 -17.37 -21.46
CA ILE A 111 7.23 -16.14 -20.69
C ILE A 111 8.66 -15.67 -20.90
N HIS A 112 8.86 -14.59 -21.64
CA HIS A 112 10.16 -13.94 -21.75
C HIS A 112 10.51 -13.32 -20.38
N VAL A 113 10.69 -14.15 -19.36
CA VAL A 113 11.24 -13.80 -18.05
C VAL A 113 12.59 -13.13 -18.27
N GLY A 114 13.32 -13.46 -19.35
CA GLY A 114 14.53 -12.75 -19.76
C GLY A 114 14.34 -11.28 -20.18
N ASN A 115 13.21 -10.91 -20.80
CA ASN A 115 12.91 -9.52 -21.16
C ASN A 115 12.12 -8.79 -20.08
N ILE A 116 11.20 -9.47 -19.40
CA ILE A 116 10.55 -8.96 -18.19
C ILE A 116 11.61 -8.68 -17.13
N ILE A 117 12.62 -9.54 -16.91
CA ILE A 117 13.73 -9.22 -16.01
C ILE A 117 14.62 -8.12 -16.59
N LYS A 118 14.78 -7.94 -17.91
CA LYS A 118 15.58 -6.85 -18.49
C LYS A 118 14.87 -5.49 -18.57
N ASP A 119 13.54 -5.46 -18.53
CA ASP A 119 12.72 -4.24 -18.57
C ASP A 119 12.18 -3.89 -17.16
N ILE A 120 11.93 -4.91 -16.33
CA ILE A 120 11.77 -4.75 -14.88
C ILE A 120 13.12 -4.51 -14.22
N LYS A 121 14.27 -4.99 -14.73
CA LYS A 121 15.58 -4.62 -14.16
C LYS A 121 15.74 -3.12 -14.07
N PRO A 122 15.60 -2.30 -15.11
CA PRO A 122 15.76 -0.86 -14.99
C PRO A 122 14.62 -0.18 -14.22
N ILE A 123 13.46 -0.83 -14.00
CA ILE A 123 12.39 -0.30 -13.11
C ILE A 123 12.65 -0.68 -11.64
N ALA A 124 13.16 -1.87 -11.38
CA ALA A 124 13.62 -2.36 -10.08
C ALA A 124 15.00 -1.80 -9.71
N GLU A 125 15.84 -1.43 -10.67
CA GLU A 125 17.16 -0.75 -10.60
C GLU A 125 17.01 0.78 -10.79
N LYS A 126 15.82 1.30 -11.15
CA LYS A 126 15.44 2.71 -10.88
C LYS A 126 14.73 2.86 -9.53
N ARG A 127 14.04 1.83 -9.03
CA ARG A 127 13.59 1.73 -7.63
C ARG A 127 14.71 1.29 -6.68
N MET A 128 15.74 0.66 -7.23
CA MET A 128 17.09 0.50 -6.69
C MET A 128 18.04 1.29 -7.57
N GLN A 129 17.79 2.60 -7.76
CA GLN A 129 18.98 3.44 -7.92
C GLN A 129 19.93 3.01 -6.80
N PRO A 130 21.22 2.79 -7.06
CA PRO A 130 22.17 2.95 -5.99
C PRO A 130 21.94 4.39 -5.54
N VAL A 131 21.11 4.56 -4.52
CA VAL A 131 21.40 5.50 -3.47
C VAL A 131 22.84 5.16 -3.19
N LEU A 132 23.76 5.96 -3.78
CA LEU A 132 25.15 6.08 -3.37
C LEU A 132 25.18 5.67 -1.93
N PRO A 133 25.91 4.62 -1.50
CA PRO A 133 25.74 4.05 -0.18
C PRO A 133 25.70 5.19 0.82
N VAL A 134 24.47 5.58 1.18
CA VAL A 134 24.23 6.15 2.48
C VAL A 134 24.74 4.99 3.28
N ARG A 135 25.78 5.23 4.06
CA ARG A 135 26.25 4.27 5.04
C ARG A 135 25.08 4.01 5.98
N GLY A 136 24.09 3.28 5.51
CA GLY A 136 22.96 2.77 6.24
C GLY A 136 23.57 1.66 7.04
N ASP A 137 23.48 1.81 8.35
CA ASP A 137 23.72 0.67 9.22
C ASP A 137 22.55 -0.31 9.06
N ALA A 138 22.72 -1.51 9.58
CA ALA A 138 21.66 -2.52 9.60
C ALA A 138 20.36 -1.98 10.24
N LYS A 139 20.46 -1.00 11.14
CA LYS A 139 19.30 -0.41 11.81
C LYS A 139 18.45 0.41 10.84
N GLY A 140 19.06 1.25 10.01
CA GLY A 140 18.36 2.04 8.99
C GLY A 140 17.64 1.16 7.96
N ASP A 141 18.31 0.10 7.48
CA ASP A 141 17.70 -0.85 6.55
C ASP A 141 16.51 -1.59 7.19
N MET A 142 16.62 -1.98 8.47
CA MET A 142 15.50 -2.57 9.21
C MET A 142 14.32 -1.60 9.33
N ASP A 143 14.58 -0.33 9.63
CA ASP A 143 13.50 0.65 9.79
C ASP A 143 12.77 0.89 8.45
N ILE A 144 13.50 0.90 7.33
CA ILE A 144 12.91 0.95 5.97
C ILE A 144 12.07 -0.29 5.66
N PHE A 145 12.57 -1.49 6.02
CA PHE A 145 11.83 -2.73 5.84
C PHE A 145 10.48 -2.70 6.57
N LEU A 146 10.46 -2.21 7.81
CA LEU A 146 9.24 -2.12 8.64
C LEU A 146 8.27 -1.03 8.18
N MET A 147 8.76 0.05 7.55
CA MET A 147 7.90 1.05 6.91
C MET A 147 7.15 0.49 5.70
N ARG A 148 7.75 -0.48 5.00
CA ARG A 148 7.17 -1.10 3.80
C ARG A 148 6.29 -2.31 4.13
N ASN A 149 6.61 -3.02 5.21
CA ASN A 149 5.93 -4.25 5.60
C ASN A 149 5.48 -4.12 7.05
N VAL A 150 4.21 -3.79 7.24
CA VAL A 150 3.62 -3.61 8.57
C VAL A 150 3.50 -4.96 9.30
N LEU A 151 3.22 -6.02 8.55
CA LEU A 151 2.98 -7.37 9.08
C LEU A 151 3.66 -8.43 8.18
N PRO A 152 5.01 -8.43 8.09
CA PRO A 152 5.73 -9.32 7.18
C PRO A 152 5.51 -10.80 7.53
N ALA A 153 5.49 -11.65 6.51
CA ALA A 153 5.46 -13.10 6.70
C ALA A 153 6.81 -13.62 7.24
N GLU A 154 6.83 -14.76 7.92
CA GLU A 154 8.05 -15.36 8.48
C GLU A 154 9.12 -15.64 7.39
N GLY A 155 8.69 -16.04 6.19
CA GLY A 155 9.60 -16.20 5.04
C GLY A 155 10.22 -14.89 4.56
N GLU A 156 9.54 -13.74 4.73
CA GLU A 156 10.08 -12.42 4.41
C GLU A 156 11.11 -11.97 5.45
N ILE A 157 10.80 -12.16 6.74
CA ILE A 157 11.72 -11.88 7.84
C ILE A 157 13.01 -12.69 7.66
N THR A 158 12.90 -13.98 7.36
CA THR A 158 14.05 -14.89 7.20
C THR A 158 14.92 -14.49 6.01
N ARG A 159 14.31 -14.11 4.88
CA ARG A 159 15.04 -13.61 3.71
C ARG A 159 15.75 -12.28 4.01
N PHE A 160 15.05 -11.37 4.69
CA PHE A 160 15.61 -10.07 5.05
C PHE A 160 16.74 -10.19 6.08
N SER A 161 16.63 -11.08 7.08
CA SER A 161 17.70 -11.32 8.04
C SER A 161 18.96 -11.88 7.38
N ALA A 162 18.81 -12.77 6.40
CA ALA A 162 19.94 -13.29 5.62
C ALA A 162 20.62 -12.20 4.78
N ASP A 163 19.84 -11.29 4.18
CA ASP A 163 20.37 -10.12 3.45
C ASP A 163 21.16 -9.18 4.35
N ILE A 164 20.63 -8.84 5.54
CA ILE A 164 21.34 -8.04 6.53
C ILE A 164 22.62 -8.73 6.99
N GLN A 165 22.57 -10.05 7.26
CA GLN A 165 23.74 -10.83 7.64
C GLN A 165 24.82 -10.83 6.54
N LEU A 166 24.41 -10.96 5.28
CA LEU A 166 25.34 -10.93 4.14
C LEU A 166 26.00 -9.55 3.98
N LYS A 167 25.23 -8.48 4.14
CA LYS A 167 25.71 -7.09 3.97
C LYS A 167 26.60 -6.60 5.11
N TYR A 168 26.23 -6.93 6.35
CA TYR A 168 26.83 -6.33 7.55
C TYR A 168 27.54 -7.35 8.45
N GLY A 169 27.48 -8.64 8.12
CA GLY A 169 27.96 -9.73 8.96
C GLY A 169 27.04 -10.01 10.15
N GLY A 170 27.53 -10.82 11.10
CA GLY A 170 26.84 -11.12 12.35
C GLY A 170 26.14 -12.48 12.39
N ASN A 171 25.40 -12.71 13.48
CA ASN A 171 24.63 -13.92 13.70
C ASN A 171 23.21 -13.75 13.13
N GLY A 172 22.88 -14.49 12.08
CA GLY A 172 21.59 -14.45 11.39
C GLY A 172 20.39 -14.68 12.32
N GLU A 173 20.51 -15.59 13.29
CA GLU A 173 19.44 -15.86 14.26
C GLU A 173 19.20 -14.66 15.19
N LYS A 174 20.28 -14.02 15.64
CA LYS A 174 20.18 -12.80 16.44
C LYS A 174 19.52 -11.68 15.64
N ILE A 175 19.91 -11.50 14.37
CA ILE A 175 19.33 -10.50 13.47
C ILE A 175 17.84 -10.78 13.24
N LYS A 176 17.47 -12.04 12.99
CA LYS A 176 16.07 -12.48 12.83
C LYS A 176 15.25 -12.15 14.07
N LYS A 177 15.77 -12.46 15.26
CA LYS A 177 15.13 -12.13 16.54
C LYS A 177 14.94 -10.62 16.72
N ASP A 178 15.98 -9.82 16.44
CA ASP A 178 15.89 -8.36 16.54
C ASP A 178 14.84 -7.77 15.59
N ILE A 179 14.71 -8.32 14.37
CA ILE A 179 13.66 -7.93 13.42
C ILE A 179 12.28 -8.29 13.97
N ILE A 180 12.08 -9.52 14.47
CA ILE A 180 10.81 -9.97 15.05
C ILE A 180 10.36 -9.05 16.19
N GLU A 181 11.25 -8.71 17.12
CA GLU A 181 10.92 -7.84 18.24
C GLU A 181 10.58 -6.42 17.78
N LYS A 182 11.26 -5.90 16.75
CA LYS A 182 10.87 -4.62 16.14
C LYS A 182 9.50 -4.70 15.44
N VAL A 183 9.18 -5.80 14.74
CA VAL A 183 7.85 -6.01 14.14
C VAL A 183 6.78 -6.00 15.22
N LYS A 184 6.96 -6.76 16.30
CA LYS A 184 6.02 -6.80 17.44
C LYS A 184 5.82 -5.42 18.06
N ALA A 185 6.91 -4.68 18.28
CA ALA A 185 6.87 -3.33 18.81
C ALA A 185 6.13 -2.36 17.88
N ASN A 186 6.40 -2.43 16.57
CA ASN A 186 5.75 -1.60 15.56
C ASN A 186 4.24 -1.90 15.48
N LEU A 187 3.88 -3.19 15.41
CA LEU A 187 2.49 -3.63 15.39
C LEU A 187 1.72 -3.13 16.63
N LYS A 188 2.32 -3.27 17.82
CA LYS A 188 1.74 -2.76 19.06
C LYS A 188 1.52 -1.24 18.99
N ASN A 189 2.52 -0.49 18.56
CA ASN A 189 2.41 0.97 18.45
C ASN A 189 1.30 1.38 17.48
N GLU A 190 1.16 0.70 16.35
CA GLU A 190 0.10 0.99 15.38
C GLU A 190 -1.30 0.61 15.89
N ILE A 191 -1.44 -0.48 16.65
CA ILE A 191 -2.68 -0.83 17.35
C ILE A 191 -3.04 0.26 18.37
N ASP A 192 -2.07 0.71 19.17
CA ASP A 192 -2.25 1.78 20.17
C ASP A 192 -2.70 3.08 19.49
N LYS A 193 -2.03 3.51 18.42
CA LYS A 193 -2.41 4.69 17.62
C LYS A 193 -3.84 4.61 17.12
N LYS A 194 -4.26 3.46 16.59
CA LYS A 194 -5.63 3.25 16.13
C LYS A 194 -6.65 3.33 17.26
N HIS A 195 -6.31 2.75 18.41
CA HIS A 195 -7.18 2.82 19.58
C HIS A 195 -7.33 4.27 20.06
N ILE A 196 -6.23 5.02 20.15
CA ILE A 196 -6.22 6.45 20.47
C ILE A 196 -7.10 7.22 19.47
N LYS A 197 -6.91 7.03 18.17
CA LYS A 197 -7.70 7.70 17.13
C LYS A 197 -9.20 7.40 17.28
N ALA A 198 -9.57 6.15 17.58
CA ALA A 198 -10.96 5.79 17.82
C ALA A 198 -11.54 6.49 19.07
N GLU A 199 -10.77 6.59 20.16
CA GLU A 199 -11.19 7.31 21.37
C GLU A 199 -11.30 8.82 21.14
N ILE A 200 -10.35 9.44 20.41
CA ILE A 200 -10.43 10.84 19.98
C ILE A 200 -11.71 11.05 19.18
N ASN A 201 -12.02 10.15 18.25
CA ASN A 201 -13.20 10.26 17.41
C ASN A 201 -14.50 10.20 18.22
N LYS A 202 -14.57 9.34 19.23
CA LYS A 202 -15.71 9.26 20.16
C LYS A 202 -15.81 10.50 21.04
N PHE A 203 -14.67 11.00 21.54
CA PHE A 203 -14.60 12.21 22.36
C PHE A 203 -15.12 13.43 21.58
N LEU A 204 -14.59 13.67 20.37
CA LEU A 204 -15.00 14.79 19.52
C LEU A 204 -16.40 14.64 18.93
N PHE A 205 -16.96 13.42 18.91
CA PHE A 205 -18.37 13.23 18.57
C PHE A 205 -19.30 13.73 19.70
N LYS A 206 -18.93 13.49 20.96
CA LYS A 206 -19.68 13.97 22.13
C LYS A 206 -19.44 15.46 22.41
N TYR A 207 -18.20 15.92 22.20
CA TYR A 207 -17.76 17.29 22.44
C TYR A 207 -17.12 17.87 21.17
N PRO A 208 -17.91 18.40 20.22
CA PRO A 208 -17.36 18.93 18.96
C PRO A 208 -16.43 20.13 19.13
N PHE A 209 -16.63 20.89 20.21
CA PHE A 209 -15.82 22.06 20.58
C PHE A 209 -15.40 21.96 22.04
N PRO A 210 -14.50 21.01 22.38
CA PRO A 210 -14.13 20.77 23.77
C PRO A 210 -13.39 21.99 24.33
N ALA A 211 -13.67 22.36 25.57
CA ALA A 211 -12.89 23.34 26.29
C ALA A 211 -11.56 22.72 26.74
N LYS A 212 -10.60 23.55 27.14
CA LYS A 212 -9.30 23.07 27.62
C LYS A 212 -9.41 22.05 28.77
N PRO A 213 -10.27 22.23 29.79
CA PRO A 213 -10.44 21.22 30.85
C PRO A 213 -10.93 19.87 30.32
N ASP A 214 -11.83 19.85 29.34
CA ASP A 214 -12.33 18.60 28.73
C ASP A 214 -11.20 17.85 28.02
N VAL A 215 -10.30 18.58 27.35
CA VAL A 215 -9.11 18.01 26.70
C VAL A 215 -8.12 17.48 27.74
N ASP A 216 -7.91 18.21 28.84
CA ASP A 216 -7.03 17.78 29.93
C ASP A 216 -7.54 16.47 30.58
N ASP A 217 -8.84 16.37 30.85
CA ASP A 217 -9.47 15.16 31.36
C ASP A 217 -9.36 13.99 30.37
N PHE A 218 -9.53 14.24 29.08
CA PHE A 218 -9.37 13.21 28.05
C PHE A 218 -7.92 12.72 27.94
N VAL A 219 -6.92 13.61 28.01
CA VAL A 219 -5.50 13.23 28.03
C VAL A 219 -5.19 12.35 29.24
N ASN A 220 -5.73 12.69 30.42
CA ASN A 220 -5.62 11.86 31.62
C ASN A 220 -6.29 10.50 31.45
N TYR A 221 -7.45 10.44 30.80
CA TYR A 221 -8.11 9.17 30.49
C TYR A 221 -7.25 8.28 29.59
N ILE A 222 -6.66 8.80 28.52
CA ILE A 222 -5.79 8.03 27.62
C ILE A 222 -4.54 7.50 28.35
N SER A 223 -3.96 8.28 29.26
CA SER A 223 -2.80 7.83 30.04
C SER A 223 -3.15 6.67 30.99
N LEU A 224 -4.36 6.66 31.55
CA LEU A 224 -4.87 5.56 32.37
C LEU A 224 -5.07 4.26 31.58
N LEU A 225 -5.32 4.33 30.27
CA LEU A 225 -5.37 3.16 29.38
C LEU A 225 -3.99 2.53 29.11
N LYS A 226 -2.90 3.13 29.62
CA LYS A 226 -1.51 2.68 29.44
C LYS A 226 -1.08 2.58 27.97
N LEU A 227 -1.67 3.39 27.11
CA LEU A 227 -1.27 3.51 25.71
C LEU A 227 0.00 4.35 25.62
N LYS A 228 0.97 3.95 24.79
CA LYS A 228 2.21 4.71 24.61
C LYS A 228 1.93 5.93 23.74
N THR A 229 1.71 7.09 24.36
CA THR A 229 1.57 8.36 23.65
C THR A 229 2.18 9.50 24.44
N ASN A 230 2.72 10.50 23.73
CA ASN A 230 3.18 11.74 24.32
C ASN A 230 1.97 12.69 24.48
N GLU A 231 1.81 13.34 25.63
CA GLU A 231 0.68 14.24 25.88
C GLU A 231 0.58 15.39 24.86
N SER A 232 1.73 15.95 24.43
CA SER A 232 1.76 17.01 23.42
C SER A 232 1.29 16.50 22.06
N GLU A 233 1.74 15.30 21.67
CA GLU A 233 1.32 14.64 20.42
C GLU A 233 -0.17 14.32 20.46
N LEU A 234 -0.69 13.83 21.59
CA LEU A 234 -2.11 13.54 21.78
C LEU A 234 -2.97 14.80 21.64
N ARG A 235 -2.54 15.92 22.23
CA ARG A 235 -3.23 17.22 22.08
C ARG A 235 -3.24 17.71 20.64
N GLU A 236 -2.13 17.55 19.93
CA GLU A 236 -2.02 17.90 18.51
C GLU A 236 -2.94 17.04 17.63
N GLN A 237 -3.04 15.73 17.92
CA GLN A 237 -3.96 14.82 17.22
C GLN A 237 -5.42 15.22 17.43
N ILE A 238 -5.81 15.59 18.65
CA ILE A 238 -7.17 16.08 18.96
C ILE A 238 -7.47 17.35 18.18
N GLU A 239 -6.55 18.32 18.16
CA GLU A 239 -6.75 19.60 17.47
C GLU A 239 -6.81 19.40 15.95
N THR A 240 -5.95 18.55 15.40
CA THR A 240 -5.94 18.21 13.97
C THR A 240 -7.25 17.58 13.54
N GLU A 241 -7.75 16.58 14.29
CA GLU A 241 -9.03 15.94 14.00
C GLU A 241 -10.21 16.91 14.17
N ARG A 242 -10.16 17.80 15.18
CA ARG A 242 -11.17 18.85 15.38
C ARG A 242 -11.23 19.81 14.19
N LEU A 243 -10.08 20.29 13.72
CA LEU A 243 -9.99 21.16 12.55
C LEU A 243 -10.43 20.44 11.28
N PHE A 244 -10.02 19.18 11.11
CA PHE A 244 -10.44 18.34 9.98
C PHE A 244 -11.97 18.28 9.88
N ARG A 245 -12.65 17.96 10.98
CA ARG A 245 -14.13 17.93 11.05
C ARG A 245 -14.80 19.27 10.83
N LYS A 246 -14.12 20.38 11.15
CA LYS A 246 -14.64 21.74 10.95
C LYS A 246 -14.63 22.14 9.48
N PHE A 247 -13.64 21.67 8.71
CA PHE A 247 -13.39 22.13 7.34
C PHE A 247 -13.69 21.10 6.25
N GLN A 248 -13.87 19.82 6.59
CA GLN A 248 -14.24 18.78 5.64
C GLN A 248 -15.62 18.21 5.95
N ASP A 249 -16.42 18.02 4.91
CA ASP A 249 -17.62 17.20 5.00
C ASP A 249 -17.23 15.78 5.46
N PRO A 250 -18.11 15.07 6.20
CA PRO A 250 -17.78 13.75 6.73
C PRO A 250 -17.35 12.80 5.60
N ILE A 251 -16.05 12.54 5.48
CA ILE A 251 -15.55 11.57 4.51
C ILE A 251 -15.97 10.19 5.01
N LEU A 252 -16.95 9.61 4.31
CA LEU A 252 -17.33 8.22 4.45
C LEU A 252 -16.24 7.35 3.83
N MET A 253 -15.68 6.47 4.68
CA MET A 253 -14.75 5.38 4.39
C MET A 253 -13.27 5.71 4.49
N GLU A 254 -12.75 5.52 5.70
CA GLU A 254 -11.34 5.23 5.91
C GLU A 254 -11.01 3.89 5.24
N LYS A 255 -10.08 3.89 4.29
CA LYS A 255 -9.61 2.66 3.62
C LYS A 255 -9.12 1.70 4.69
N THR A 256 -9.74 0.53 4.81
CA THR A 256 -9.35 -0.50 5.81
C THR A 256 -7.88 -0.85 5.63
N SER A 257 -7.06 -0.52 6.62
CA SER A 257 -5.63 -0.80 6.57
C SER A 257 -5.37 -2.29 6.81
N GLU A 258 -4.18 -2.77 6.47
CA GLU A 258 -3.77 -4.16 6.72
C GLU A 258 -3.93 -4.54 8.20
N ILE A 259 -3.63 -3.61 9.11
CA ILE A 259 -3.83 -3.79 10.55
C ILE A 259 -5.31 -3.90 10.90
N ASP A 260 -6.22 -3.18 10.21
CA ASP A 260 -7.66 -3.37 10.46
C ASP A 260 -8.11 -4.77 10.06
N LYS A 261 -7.62 -5.27 8.92
CA LYS A 261 -7.88 -6.64 8.50
C LYS A 261 -7.35 -7.64 9.53
N PHE A 262 -6.15 -7.41 10.07
CA PHE A 262 -5.57 -8.23 11.12
C PHE A 262 -6.38 -8.18 12.41
N ILE A 263 -6.72 -6.99 12.93
CA ILE A 263 -7.53 -6.84 14.15
C ILE A 263 -8.90 -7.50 13.98
N ASN A 264 -9.57 -7.29 12.84
CA ASN A 264 -10.88 -7.87 12.57
C ASN A 264 -10.81 -9.39 12.43
N LEU A 265 -9.73 -9.92 11.84
CA LEU A 265 -9.47 -11.35 11.80
C LEU A 265 -9.39 -11.91 13.23
N ILE A 266 -8.58 -11.32 14.10
CA ILE A 266 -8.43 -11.79 15.49
C ILE A 266 -9.73 -11.68 16.28
N LYS A 267 -10.49 -10.57 16.13
CA LYS A 267 -11.79 -10.38 16.79
C LYS A 267 -12.86 -11.37 16.34
N GLY A 268 -12.71 -11.95 15.14
CA GLY A 268 -13.65 -12.92 14.59
C GLY A 268 -13.58 -14.30 15.26
N PHE A 269 -12.55 -14.57 16.05
CA PHE A 269 -12.37 -15.87 16.71
C PHE A 269 -12.74 -15.80 18.20
N SER A 270 -13.49 -16.80 18.65
CA SER A 270 -13.77 -17.04 20.07
C SER A 270 -12.79 -18.01 20.73
N ASP A 271 -12.18 -18.91 19.94
CA ASP A 271 -11.20 -19.89 20.41
C ASP A 271 -9.76 -19.42 20.12
N LYS A 272 -8.91 -19.50 21.14
CA LYS A 272 -7.47 -19.22 21.03
C LYS A 272 -6.77 -20.17 20.05
N ASN A 273 -7.19 -21.43 19.94
CA ASN A 273 -6.56 -22.38 19.03
C ASN A 273 -6.80 -22.03 17.56
N ASP A 274 -7.99 -21.51 17.24
CA ASP A 274 -8.29 -21.03 15.89
C ASP A 274 -7.44 -19.81 15.51
N ILE A 275 -7.17 -18.92 16.48
CA ILE A 275 -6.23 -17.81 16.28
C ILE A 275 -4.83 -18.33 15.97
N ILE A 276 -4.31 -19.29 16.75
CA ILE A 276 -2.98 -19.87 16.55
C ILE A 276 -2.88 -20.49 15.14
N ARG A 277 -3.83 -21.35 14.77
CA ARG A 277 -3.86 -21.99 13.45
C ARG A 277 -3.89 -20.95 12.32
N THR A 278 -4.72 -19.91 12.46
CA THR A 278 -4.83 -18.85 11.45
C THR A 278 -3.54 -18.05 11.32
N LEU A 279 -2.83 -17.80 12.42
CA LEU A 279 -1.52 -17.15 12.39
C LEU A 279 -0.47 -18.04 11.74
N GLU A 280 -0.49 -19.35 11.99
CA GLU A 280 0.41 -20.31 11.33
C GLU A 280 0.17 -20.37 9.81
N GLU A 281 -1.09 -20.47 9.38
CA GLU A 281 -1.49 -20.47 7.96
C GLU A 281 -1.05 -19.21 7.21
N ARG A 282 -0.90 -18.08 7.92
CA ARG A 282 -0.44 -16.81 7.36
C ARG A 282 1.05 -16.52 7.58
N GLU A 283 1.81 -17.48 8.10
CA GLU A 283 3.23 -17.32 8.44
C GLU A 283 3.48 -16.19 9.47
N LEU A 284 2.55 -15.97 10.39
CA LEU A 284 2.60 -14.97 11.47
C LEU A 284 2.80 -15.60 12.85
N SER A 285 3.20 -16.88 12.90
CA SER A 285 3.41 -17.63 14.14
C SER A 285 4.42 -16.97 15.09
N TYR A 286 5.38 -16.21 14.54
CA TYR A 286 6.38 -15.47 15.31
C TYR A 286 5.78 -14.39 16.25
N LEU A 287 4.53 -13.98 16.04
CA LEU A 287 3.84 -13.04 16.91
C LEU A 287 3.40 -13.66 18.25
N ILE A 288 3.27 -14.98 18.30
CA ILE A 288 2.76 -15.73 19.45
C ILE A 288 3.78 -16.69 20.06
N LYS A 289 4.83 -17.05 19.33
CA LYS A 289 5.93 -17.85 19.85
C LYS A 289 6.65 -17.06 20.95
N ASP A 290 6.75 -17.67 22.12
CA ASP A 290 7.49 -17.12 23.24
C ASP A 290 8.99 -17.25 22.94
N ASP A 291 9.79 -16.35 23.49
CA ASP A 291 11.25 -16.23 23.25
C ASP A 291 12.07 -17.48 23.67
N ARG A 292 11.40 -18.50 24.21
CA ARG A 292 11.98 -19.75 24.71
C ARG A 292 12.03 -20.86 23.66
N ASP A 293 11.33 -20.69 22.53
CA ASP A 293 11.22 -21.69 21.46
C ASP A 293 12.07 -21.35 20.21
N ILE A 294 12.91 -20.31 20.27
CA ILE A 294 13.82 -19.86 19.19
C ILE A 294 15.27 -19.83 19.69
#